data_AF-A0A7R8H912-F1
#
_entry.id   AF-A0A7R8H912-F1
#
_cell.length_a   1.000
_cell.length_b   1.000
_cell.length_c   1.000
_cell.angle_alpha   90.00
_cell.angle_beta   90.00
_cell.angle_gamma   90.00
#
_symmetry.space_group_name_H-M   'P 1'
#
loop_
_entity.id
_entity.type
_entity.pdbx_description
1 polymer ?
#
loop_
_entity_poly.entity_id
_entity_poly.type
_entity_poly.pdbx_seq_one_letter_code
_entity_poly.pdbx_strand_id
1 'polypeptide(L)'
;MGRVSYAWLWVRLNLNMEQGKLRFYLDLEPEGIRFDLDSEKDLNTAFPNSNSEKYNRHDVENLNAMSPNYVQKLTNEVLKDYNPAARPNDLNGNIGNVTFGISPTCLNLRYYGLVFGNIWYKINWYDPRLTWNSSSGVESLSLPNDLIWKPDIVPFFGRDGTHYDSKYPVKVFPNGMVLFVPSVEFKHRCFRQTKRSARKIIRCNVEFGSWTYDSEIMNLNFFGGKASVDTSTYDFDFCPTKILQSTATRKVKKIEGYPKSYVSLIFHLKLVKRGAGKRLKGLRKKGFYKSAN
;
A
#
# COMPACT_ATOMS: atom_id res chain seq x y z
N MET A 1 51.07 -24.69 18.91
CA MET A 1 50.85 -23.28 19.31
C MET A 1 51.87 -22.41 18.58
N GLY A 2 51.43 -21.49 17.73
CA GLY A 2 52.28 -20.52 17.04
C GLY A 2 51.44 -19.63 16.13
N ARG A 3 51.45 -18.33 16.39
CA ARG A 3 50.45 -17.31 16.00
C ARG A 3 50.46 -16.99 14.50
N VAL A 4 49.28 -16.86 13.89
CA VAL A 4 49.07 -16.14 12.63
C VAL A 4 48.89 -14.66 12.98
N SER A 5 49.82 -13.80 12.55
CA SER A 5 49.65 -12.34 12.61
C SER A 5 49.08 -11.85 11.29
N TYR A 6 47.90 -11.22 11.32
CA TYR A 6 47.38 -10.45 10.19
C TYR A 6 48.01 -9.05 10.24
N ALA A 7 48.85 -8.73 9.25
CA ALA A 7 49.27 -7.35 9.01
C ALA A 7 48.15 -6.64 8.23
N TRP A 8 47.56 -5.60 8.85
CA TRP A 8 46.62 -4.73 8.17
C TRP A 8 47.39 -3.82 7.21
N LEU A 9 47.34 -4.12 5.91
CA LEU A 9 47.86 -3.22 4.89
C LEU A 9 46.82 -2.12 4.66
N TRP A 10 47.11 -0.90 5.11
CA TRP A 10 46.26 0.27 4.85
C TRP A 10 46.60 0.81 3.46
N VAL A 11 45.68 0.66 2.52
CA VAL A 11 45.79 1.28 1.20
C VAL A 11 45.06 2.61 1.24
N ARG A 12 45.78 3.73 1.07
CA ARG A 12 45.17 5.04 0.85
C ARG A 12 44.95 5.25 -0.63
N LEU A 13 43.71 5.58 -0.99
CA LEU A 13 43.30 5.88 -2.35
C LEU A 13 43.14 7.40 -2.48
N ASN A 14 44.06 8.04 -3.19
CA ASN A 14 44.05 9.48 -3.42
C ASN A 14 43.54 9.76 -4.83
N LEU A 15 42.45 10.52 -4.94
CA LEU A 15 41.86 10.95 -6.21
C LEU A 15 42.18 12.42 -6.44
N ASN A 16 42.77 12.75 -7.59
CA ASN A 16 43.03 14.13 -7.98
C ASN A 16 42.59 14.39 -9.42
N MET A 17 42.08 15.60 -9.67
CA MET A 17 41.66 16.06 -11.00
C MET A 17 42.70 17.04 -11.51
N GLU A 18 43.48 16.63 -12.51
CA GLU A 18 44.44 17.49 -13.20
C GLU A 18 44.11 17.57 -14.69
N GLN A 19 44.02 18.79 -15.22
CA GLN A 19 43.75 19.06 -16.64
C GLN A 19 42.53 18.32 -17.23
N GLY A 20 41.47 18.16 -16.43
CA GLY A 20 40.22 17.54 -16.86
C GLY A 20 40.25 16.00 -16.91
N LYS A 21 41.32 15.36 -16.43
CA LYS A 21 41.43 13.91 -16.30
C LYS A 21 41.46 13.48 -14.82
N LEU A 22 40.73 12.42 -14.50
CA LEU A 22 40.71 11.82 -13.17
C LEU A 22 41.93 10.90 -13.02
N ARG A 23 42.84 11.20 -12.10
CA ARG A 23 43.97 10.33 -11.75
C ARG A 23 43.77 9.78 -10.33
N PHE A 24 44.17 8.53 -10.12
CA PHE A 24 44.20 7.91 -8.79
C PHE A 24 45.57 7.33 -8.48
N TYR A 25 45.97 7.47 -7.21
CA TYR A 25 47.23 6.95 -6.68
C TYR A 25 46.93 5.98 -5.54
N LEU A 26 47.64 4.85 -5.55
CA LEU A 26 47.65 3.87 -4.46
C LEU A 26 49.03 3.94 -3.82
N ASP A 27 49.12 4.56 -2.65
CA ASP A 27 50.39 4.62 -1.92
C ASP A 27 50.59 3.30 -1.16
N LEU A 28 51.49 2.47 -1.66
CA LEU A 28 52.04 1.30 -0.98
C LEU A 28 53.47 1.65 -0.56
N GLU A 29 53.69 1.97 0.72
CA GLU A 29 55.05 2.15 1.24
C GLU A 29 55.81 0.81 1.22
N PRO A 30 57.12 0.77 0.87
CA PRO A 30 58.03 1.90 0.65
C PRO A 30 58.35 2.18 -0.83
N GLU A 31 57.78 1.47 -1.80
CA GLU A 31 58.03 1.71 -3.23
C GLU A 31 56.70 1.84 -4.00
N GLY A 32 56.25 3.08 -4.18
CA GLY A 32 55.01 3.40 -4.88
C GLY A 32 55.09 3.08 -6.37
N ILE A 33 54.21 2.20 -6.86
CA ILE A 33 54.09 1.87 -8.28
C ILE A 33 53.15 2.88 -8.94
N ARG A 34 53.64 3.58 -9.98
CA ARG A 34 52.91 4.61 -10.71
C ARG A 34 52.24 4.01 -11.95
N PHE A 35 50.92 4.12 -12.05
CA PHE A 35 50.16 3.73 -13.24
C PHE A 35 49.45 4.95 -13.82
N ASP A 36 49.82 5.33 -15.05
CA ASP A 36 49.07 6.29 -15.86
C ASP A 36 48.30 5.50 -16.92
N LEU A 37 46.97 5.45 -16.79
CA LEU A 37 46.08 4.83 -17.77
C LEU A 37 45.55 5.93 -18.69
N ASP A 38 46.17 6.09 -19.87
CA ASP A 38 45.84 7.19 -20.80
C ASP A 38 44.98 6.73 -22.01
N SER A 39 44.66 5.44 -22.15
CA SER A 39 43.72 4.98 -23.18
C SER A 39 43.17 3.56 -22.94
N GLU A 40 42.06 3.22 -23.61
CA GLU A 40 41.44 1.89 -23.65
C GLU A 40 42.41 0.78 -24.12
N LYS A 41 43.52 1.15 -24.79
CA LYS A 41 44.59 0.23 -25.19
C LYS A 41 45.42 -0.27 -24.00
N ASP A 42 45.63 0.54 -22.96
CA ASP A 42 46.54 0.22 -21.86
C ASP A 42 45.95 -0.80 -20.87
N LEU A 43 44.61 -0.89 -20.81
CA LEU A 43 43.89 -1.91 -20.02
C LEU A 43 44.14 -3.33 -20.51
N ASN A 44 44.27 -3.53 -21.83
CA ASN A 44 44.50 -4.85 -22.42
C ASN A 44 45.97 -5.30 -22.30
N THR A 45 46.90 -4.35 -22.16
CA THR A 45 48.34 -4.64 -22.00
C THR A 45 48.70 -4.91 -20.53
N ALA A 46 47.99 -4.32 -19.56
CA ALA A 46 48.22 -4.53 -18.13
C ALA A 46 47.72 -5.89 -17.60
N PHE A 47 46.77 -6.53 -18.29
CA PHE A 47 46.22 -7.83 -17.91
C PHE A 47 46.25 -8.80 -19.12
N PRO A 48 47.41 -9.40 -19.44
CA PRO A 48 47.57 -10.20 -20.65
C PRO A 48 46.80 -11.52 -20.64
N ASN A 49 46.23 -11.90 -19.48
CA ASN A 49 45.40 -13.10 -19.28
C ASN A 49 44.07 -12.77 -18.57
N SER A 50 43.46 -11.61 -18.85
CA SER A 50 42.01 -11.58 -18.69
C SER A 50 41.44 -12.38 -19.85
N ASN A 51 41.08 -13.65 -19.58
CA ASN A 51 40.02 -14.26 -20.37
C ASN A 51 38.92 -13.21 -20.41
N SER A 52 38.62 -12.70 -21.59
CA SER A 52 37.36 -12.05 -21.85
C SER A 52 36.29 -13.14 -21.74
N GLU A 53 36.07 -13.63 -20.53
CA GLU A 53 34.80 -14.23 -20.16
C GLU A 53 33.80 -13.14 -20.46
N LYS A 54 33.16 -13.27 -21.62
CA LYS A 54 31.97 -12.50 -21.95
C LYS A 54 31.00 -12.80 -20.83
N TYR A 55 30.99 -11.95 -19.81
CA TYR A 55 29.97 -11.99 -18.77
C TYR A 55 28.64 -12.07 -19.50
N ASN A 56 27.89 -13.15 -19.26
CA ASN A 56 26.63 -13.30 -19.95
C ASN A 56 25.73 -12.14 -19.52
N ARG A 57 24.80 -11.75 -20.39
CA ARG A 57 23.85 -10.66 -20.09
C ARG A 57 23.18 -10.84 -18.71
N HIS A 58 22.95 -12.10 -18.32
CA HIS A 58 22.38 -12.47 -17.02
C HIS A 58 23.33 -12.16 -15.84
N ASP A 59 24.64 -12.36 -16.00
CA ASP A 59 25.63 -12.07 -14.96
C ASP A 59 25.76 -10.56 -14.72
N VAL A 60 25.69 -9.76 -15.79
CA VAL A 60 25.70 -8.29 -15.72
C VAL A 60 24.40 -7.74 -15.13
N GLU A 61 23.25 -8.34 -15.46
CA GLU A 61 21.95 -7.98 -14.87
C GLU A 61 21.92 -8.29 -13.36
N ASN A 62 22.46 -9.43 -12.94
CA ASN A 62 22.56 -9.82 -11.53
C ASN A 62 23.50 -8.91 -10.72
N LEU A 63 24.65 -8.51 -11.27
CA LEU A 63 25.56 -7.56 -10.62
C LEU A 63 24.95 -6.16 -10.49
N ASN A 64 24.18 -5.73 -11.49
CA ASN A 64 23.46 -4.46 -11.44
C ASN A 64 22.34 -4.47 -10.39
N ALA A 65 21.61 -5.58 -10.26
CA ALA A 65 20.55 -5.75 -9.26
C ALA A 65 21.07 -5.67 -7.80
N MET A 66 22.33 -6.07 -7.58
CA MET A 66 23.01 -5.99 -6.27
C MET A 66 23.61 -4.61 -5.96
N SER A 67 23.58 -3.66 -6.90
CA SER A 67 24.07 -2.30 -6.66
C SER A 67 23.20 -1.58 -5.62
N PRO A 68 23.79 -0.88 -4.62
CA PRO A 68 23.02 -0.10 -3.65
C PRO A 68 22.05 0.92 -4.27
N ASN A 69 22.34 1.37 -5.50
CA ASN A 69 21.53 2.36 -6.22
C ASN A 69 20.53 1.73 -7.20
N TYR A 70 20.45 0.40 -7.28
CA TYR A 70 19.61 -0.27 -8.28
C TYR A 70 18.14 0.10 -8.14
N VAL A 71 17.59 0.03 -6.93
CA VAL A 71 16.19 0.37 -6.64
C VAL A 71 15.90 1.83 -7.00
N GLN A 72 16.85 2.74 -6.76
CA GLN A 72 16.71 4.15 -7.12
C GLN A 72 16.69 4.33 -8.65
N LYS A 73 17.61 3.68 -9.37
CA LYS A 73 17.66 3.71 -10.83
C LYS A 73 16.37 3.14 -11.44
N LEU A 74 15.93 1.99 -10.96
CA LEU A 74 14.68 1.37 -11.40
C LEU A 74 13.47 2.27 -11.11
N THR A 75 13.42 2.90 -9.94
CA THR A 75 12.34 3.84 -9.60
C THR A 75 12.30 5.02 -10.57
N ASN A 76 13.47 5.59 -10.90
CA ASN A 76 13.57 6.69 -11.86
C ASN A 76 13.18 6.26 -13.27
N GLU A 77 13.52 5.03 -13.67
CA GLU A 77 13.15 4.46 -14.96
C GLU A 77 11.64 4.20 -15.07
N VAL A 78 11.03 3.59 -14.03
CA VAL A 78 9.59 3.29 -14.00
C VAL A 78 8.74 4.56 -13.94
N LEU A 79 9.21 5.59 -13.23
CA LEU A 79 8.50 6.88 -13.12
C LEU A 79 8.90 7.88 -14.21
N LYS A 80 9.74 7.48 -15.17
CA LYS A 80 10.13 8.34 -16.28
C LYS A 80 8.89 8.72 -17.09
N ASP A 81 8.69 10.04 -17.25
CA ASP A 81 7.54 10.62 -17.96
C ASP A 81 6.16 10.22 -17.38
N TYR A 82 6.12 9.68 -16.16
CA TYR A 82 4.88 9.30 -15.51
C TYR A 82 4.13 10.54 -15.00
N ASN A 83 2.89 10.70 -15.44
CA ASN A 83 2.00 11.76 -14.96
C ASN A 83 0.92 11.19 -14.03
N PRO A 84 0.95 11.45 -12.72
CA PRO A 84 -0.05 10.94 -11.77
C PRO A 84 -1.45 11.53 -11.95
N ALA A 85 -1.59 12.65 -12.67
CA ALA A 85 -2.91 13.19 -13.02
C ALA A 85 -3.59 12.42 -14.16
N ALA A 86 -2.83 11.66 -14.95
CA ALA A 86 -3.36 10.85 -16.04
C ALA A 86 -3.75 9.46 -15.53
N ARG A 87 -5.02 9.08 -15.75
CA ARG A 87 -5.52 7.74 -15.42
C ARG A 87 -4.82 6.65 -16.22
N PRO A 88 -4.56 5.46 -15.64
CA PRO A 88 -3.99 4.34 -16.34
C PRO A 88 -5.02 3.79 -17.32
N ASN A 89 -4.73 3.88 -18.61
CA ASN A 89 -5.60 3.34 -19.65
C ASN A 89 -5.05 1.99 -20.13
N ASP A 90 -5.93 1.01 -20.23
CA ASP A 90 -5.72 -0.17 -21.04
C ASP A 90 -5.81 0.17 -22.54
N LEU A 91 -5.68 -0.86 -23.40
CA LEU A 91 -5.77 -0.71 -24.86
C LEU A 91 -7.12 -0.16 -25.34
N ASN A 92 -8.16 -0.22 -24.51
CA ASN A 92 -9.50 0.29 -24.80
C ASN A 92 -9.76 1.67 -24.19
N GLY A 93 -8.76 2.27 -23.54
CA GLY A 93 -8.92 3.57 -22.87
C GLY A 93 -9.61 3.49 -21.51
N ASN A 94 -9.70 2.32 -20.88
CA ASN A 94 -10.35 2.10 -19.60
C ASN A 94 -9.33 1.93 -18.47
N ILE A 95 -9.73 2.28 -17.24
CA ILE A 95 -8.96 1.93 -16.02
C ILE A 95 -9.05 0.43 -15.76
N GLY A 96 -10.17 -0.20 -16.15
CA GLY A 96 -10.41 -1.61 -15.96
C GLY A 96 -10.85 -1.93 -14.53
N ASN A 97 -10.36 -3.03 -13.97
CA ASN A 97 -10.81 -3.51 -12.67
C ASN A 97 -10.07 -2.84 -11.51
N VAL A 98 -10.84 -2.20 -10.62
CA VAL A 98 -10.35 -1.72 -9.34
C VAL A 98 -11.04 -2.50 -8.23
N THR A 99 -10.26 -2.98 -7.26
CA THR A 99 -10.79 -3.75 -6.14
C THR A 99 -10.66 -2.96 -4.85
N PHE A 100 -11.71 -3.02 -4.03
CA PHE A 100 -11.82 -2.22 -2.81
C PHE A 100 -12.38 -3.04 -1.64
N GLY A 101 -11.80 -2.83 -0.46
CA GLY A 101 -12.25 -3.42 0.79
C GLY A 101 -11.92 -2.52 1.98
N ILE A 102 -12.59 -2.77 3.10
CA ILE A 102 -12.32 -2.10 4.38
C ILE A 102 -11.96 -3.13 5.44
N SER A 103 -11.05 -2.75 6.34
CA SER A 103 -10.57 -3.56 7.45
C SER A 103 -10.49 -2.71 8.71
N PRO A 104 -11.57 -2.64 9.52
CA PRO A 104 -11.55 -1.85 10.75
C PRO A 104 -10.55 -2.41 11.76
N THR A 105 -9.78 -1.54 12.39
CA THR A 105 -8.88 -1.90 13.50
C THR A 105 -9.58 -1.70 14.83
N CYS A 106 -10.26 -0.56 15.00
CA CYS A 106 -11.08 -0.30 16.17
C CYS A 106 -12.22 0.67 15.89
N LEU A 107 -13.42 0.37 16.41
CA LEU A 107 -14.61 1.21 16.25
C LEU A 107 -15.23 1.60 17.59
N ASN A 108 -15.75 2.83 17.68
CA ASN A 108 -16.47 3.36 18.81
C ASN A 108 -17.87 3.82 18.40
N LEU A 109 -18.88 3.32 19.13
CA LEU A 109 -20.30 3.59 18.91
C LEU A 109 -20.84 4.57 19.96
N ARG A 110 -21.29 5.74 19.51
CA ARG A 110 -21.97 6.76 20.34
C ARG A 110 -23.49 6.67 20.25
N TYR A 111 -24.17 7.31 21.21
CA TYR A 111 -25.61 7.16 21.46
C TYR A 111 -26.51 7.51 20.26
N TYR A 112 -26.10 8.46 19.41
CA TYR A 112 -26.87 8.95 18.27
C TYR A 112 -26.60 8.21 16.94
N GLY A 113 -25.98 7.02 17.00
CA GLY A 113 -25.62 6.26 15.80
C GLY A 113 -24.34 6.74 15.10
N LEU A 114 -23.57 7.62 15.75
CA LEU A 114 -22.25 8.00 15.27
C LEU A 114 -21.27 6.86 15.55
N VAL A 115 -20.67 6.36 14.48
CA VAL A 115 -19.56 5.40 14.51
C VAL A 115 -18.31 6.13 14.06
N PHE A 116 -17.24 5.95 14.81
CA PHE A 116 -15.94 6.50 14.46
C PHE A 116 -14.81 5.57 14.90
N GLY A 117 -13.63 5.72 14.31
CA GLY A 117 -12.48 4.89 14.64
C GLY A 117 -11.46 4.86 13.51
N ASN A 118 -10.60 3.85 13.50
CA ASN A 118 -9.61 3.68 12.46
C ASN A 118 -9.94 2.45 11.60
N ILE A 119 -9.86 2.61 10.28
CA ILE A 119 -10.05 1.53 9.33
C ILE A 119 -8.95 1.58 8.28
N TRP A 120 -8.47 0.41 7.87
CA TRP A 120 -7.60 0.31 6.70
C TRP A 120 -8.46 0.16 5.46
N TYR A 121 -8.13 0.92 4.43
CA TYR A 121 -8.68 0.65 3.10
C TYR A 121 -7.77 -0.37 2.43
N LYS A 122 -8.31 -1.20 1.56
CA LYS A 122 -7.56 -2.15 0.76
C LYS A 122 -7.92 -1.91 -0.68
N ILE A 123 -7.03 -1.23 -1.40
CA ILE A 123 -7.24 -0.82 -2.78
C ILE A 123 -6.23 -1.55 -3.64
N ASN A 124 -6.69 -2.16 -4.72
CA ASN A 124 -5.81 -2.79 -5.69
C ASN A 124 -6.28 -2.53 -7.11
N TRP A 125 -5.39 -2.04 -7.96
CA TRP A 125 -5.62 -1.72 -9.37
C TRP A 125 -4.40 -2.09 -10.22
N TYR A 126 -4.53 -1.95 -11.53
CA TYR A 126 -3.47 -2.21 -12.49
C TYR A 126 -3.09 -0.90 -13.20
N ASP A 127 -1.80 -0.62 -13.31
CA ASP A 127 -1.26 0.49 -14.10
C ASP A 127 -0.20 -0.06 -15.07
N PRO A 128 -0.49 -0.18 -16.38
CA PRO A 128 0.44 -0.73 -17.35
C PRO A 128 1.71 0.12 -17.54
N ARG A 129 1.72 1.37 -17.06
CA ARG A 129 2.89 2.25 -17.13
C ARG A 129 3.90 1.95 -16.03
N LEU A 130 3.49 1.23 -14.98
CA LEU A 130 4.31 0.92 -13.82
C LEU A 130 4.87 -0.52 -13.87
N THR A 131 5.35 -0.93 -15.04
CA THR A 131 5.84 -2.31 -15.28
C THR A 131 7.35 -2.35 -15.48
N TRP A 132 7.99 -3.41 -14.98
CA TRP A 132 9.40 -3.70 -15.26
C TRP A 132 9.64 -5.22 -15.29
N ASN A 133 10.82 -5.63 -15.76
CA ASN A 133 11.19 -7.04 -15.81
C ASN A 133 11.45 -7.60 -14.40
N SER A 134 10.71 -8.61 -13.95
CA SER A 134 10.88 -9.24 -12.64
C SER A 134 12.21 -9.98 -12.47
N SER A 135 12.88 -10.36 -13.55
CA SER A 135 14.22 -10.97 -13.51
C SER A 135 15.29 -10.03 -12.94
N SER A 136 14.95 -8.75 -12.74
CA SER A 136 15.73 -7.76 -12.00
C SER A 136 15.98 -8.07 -10.52
N GLY A 137 15.27 -9.05 -9.94
CA GLY A 137 15.37 -9.38 -8.50
C GLY A 137 14.60 -8.43 -7.57
N VAL A 138 13.97 -7.37 -8.09
CA VAL A 138 13.11 -6.47 -7.30
C VAL A 138 11.66 -6.94 -7.36
N GLU A 139 11.18 -7.53 -6.26
CA GLU A 139 9.83 -8.09 -6.16
C GLU A 139 8.72 -7.02 -6.07
N SER A 140 9.04 -5.84 -5.55
CA SER A 140 8.12 -4.71 -5.49
C SER A 140 8.84 -3.39 -5.21
N LEU A 141 8.26 -2.29 -5.66
CA LEU A 141 8.68 -0.93 -5.31
C LEU A 141 7.71 -0.33 -4.29
N SER A 142 8.24 0.39 -3.31
CA SER A 142 7.44 1.19 -2.37
C SER A 142 7.58 2.66 -2.74
N LEU A 143 6.50 3.25 -3.27
CA LEU A 143 6.51 4.63 -3.78
C LEU A 143 5.65 5.54 -2.90
N PRO A 144 6.02 6.82 -2.71
CA PRO A 144 5.11 7.82 -2.17
C PRO A 144 3.83 7.86 -2.99
N ASN A 145 2.67 7.84 -2.33
CA ASN A 145 1.41 7.67 -3.04
C ASN A 145 1.06 8.86 -3.96
N ASP A 146 1.62 10.04 -3.71
CA ASP A 146 1.42 11.24 -4.52
C ASP A 146 2.18 11.25 -5.85
N LEU A 147 3.14 10.35 -6.02
CA LEU A 147 3.88 10.21 -7.28
C LEU A 147 3.18 9.31 -8.30
N ILE A 148 2.11 8.63 -7.90
CA ILE A 148 1.36 7.74 -8.77
C ILE A 148 -0.12 8.11 -8.83
N TRP A 149 -0.77 7.75 -9.93
CA TRP A 149 -2.22 7.87 -10.04
C TRP A 149 -2.91 6.96 -9.03
N LYS A 150 -4.06 7.39 -8.50
CA LYS A 150 -4.89 6.63 -7.56
C LYS A 150 -6.37 6.73 -7.96
N PRO A 151 -7.16 5.65 -7.79
CA PRO A 151 -8.59 5.72 -8.03
C PRO A 151 -9.28 6.61 -6.99
N ASP A 152 -10.31 7.33 -7.42
CA ASP A 152 -11.07 8.31 -6.65
C ASP A 152 -12.20 7.68 -5.82
N ILE A 153 -11.87 6.63 -5.05
CA ILE A 153 -12.85 5.92 -4.23
C ILE A 153 -13.16 6.73 -2.98
N VAL A 154 -14.42 7.12 -2.84
CA VAL A 154 -14.90 7.99 -1.75
C VAL A 154 -16.14 7.42 -1.05
N PRO A 155 -16.34 7.69 0.25
CA PRO A 155 -17.59 7.38 0.94
C PRO A 155 -18.69 8.40 0.60
N PHE A 156 -19.83 7.98 0.05
CA PHE A 156 -20.90 8.90 -0.38
C PHE A 156 -21.64 9.63 0.75
N PHE A 157 -21.63 9.07 1.97
CA PHE A 157 -22.35 9.62 3.12
C PHE A 157 -21.44 9.83 4.34
N GLY A 158 -20.12 9.79 4.15
CA GLY A 158 -19.13 10.10 5.18
C GLY A 158 -19.01 11.61 5.41
N ARG A 159 -18.68 12.04 6.63
CA ARG A 159 -18.44 13.47 6.91
C ARG A 159 -16.97 13.89 6.77
N ASP A 160 -16.02 12.96 6.92
CA ASP A 160 -14.59 13.29 7.00
C ASP A 160 -13.66 12.20 6.37
N GLY A 161 -14.17 11.35 5.48
CA GLY A 161 -13.53 10.07 5.09
C GLY A 161 -12.84 10.01 3.72
N THR A 162 -12.56 11.15 3.07
CA THR A 162 -12.01 11.22 1.70
C THR A 162 -10.50 11.36 1.63
N HIS A 163 -9.83 11.72 2.73
CA HIS A 163 -8.41 12.02 2.71
C HIS A 163 -7.63 10.87 3.36
N TYR A 164 -6.98 10.07 2.51
CA TYR A 164 -5.85 9.26 2.93
C TYR A 164 -4.69 10.20 3.22
N ASP A 165 -3.97 9.96 4.30
CA ASP A 165 -2.75 10.70 4.61
C ASP A 165 -1.68 10.41 3.52
N SER A 166 -1.03 11.46 3.00
CA SER A 166 0.04 11.35 1.99
C SER A 166 1.23 10.52 2.48
N LYS A 167 1.34 10.26 3.79
CA LYS A 167 2.43 9.46 4.38
C LYS A 167 2.43 7.98 4.02
N TYR A 168 1.31 7.40 3.60
CA TYR A 168 1.25 5.95 3.36
C TYR A 168 1.85 5.62 1.99
N PRO A 169 2.94 4.82 1.91
CA PRO A 169 3.49 4.41 0.62
C PRO A 169 2.57 3.40 -0.07
N VAL A 170 2.70 3.32 -1.38
CA VAL A 170 2.02 2.34 -2.24
C VAL A 170 3.02 1.27 -2.66
N LYS A 171 2.58 0.01 -2.66
CA LYS A 171 3.37 -1.09 -3.23
C LYS A 171 2.99 -1.29 -4.68
N VAL A 172 3.98 -1.25 -5.56
CA VAL A 172 3.87 -1.55 -6.99
C VAL A 172 4.61 -2.86 -7.24
N PHE A 173 4.03 -3.74 -8.05
CA PHE A 173 4.62 -5.02 -8.45
C PHE A 173 5.11 -4.97 -9.91
N PRO A 174 6.09 -5.81 -10.30
CA PRO A 174 6.71 -5.77 -11.63
C PRO A 174 5.72 -5.87 -12.80
N ASN A 175 4.62 -6.58 -12.57
CA ASN A 175 3.56 -6.73 -13.55
C ASN A 175 2.64 -5.51 -13.67
N GLY A 176 2.86 -4.41 -12.95
CA GLY A 176 2.00 -3.22 -12.97
C GLY A 176 0.81 -3.29 -12.01
N MET A 177 0.67 -4.35 -11.21
CA MET A 177 -0.30 -4.38 -10.13
C MET A 177 0.12 -3.42 -9.02
N VAL A 178 -0.86 -2.73 -8.45
CA VAL A 178 -0.64 -1.72 -7.42
C VAL A 178 -1.52 -2.00 -6.22
N LEU A 179 -0.92 -2.09 -5.04
CA LEU A 179 -1.58 -2.32 -3.75
C LEU A 179 -1.39 -1.12 -2.83
N PHE A 180 -2.50 -0.51 -2.43
CA PHE A 180 -2.52 0.60 -1.49
C PHE A 180 -3.39 0.26 -0.27
N VAL A 181 -2.78 0.29 0.92
CA VAL A 181 -3.43 -0.06 2.19
C VAL A 181 -3.27 1.07 3.22
N PRO A 182 -3.86 2.26 2.99
CA PRO A 182 -3.76 3.36 3.93
C PRO A 182 -4.67 3.13 5.14
N SER A 183 -4.25 3.67 6.29
CA SER A 183 -5.08 3.76 7.48
C SER A 183 -5.81 5.10 7.50
N VAL A 184 -7.12 5.06 7.76
CA VAL A 184 -8.03 6.20 7.60
C VAL A 184 -8.84 6.42 8.86
N GLU A 185 -9.01 7.68 9.24
CA GLU A 185 -9.99 8.05 10.25
C GLU A 185 -11.39 7.88 9.67
N PHE A 186 -12.12 6.92 10.21
CA PHE A 186 -13.49 6.63 9.82
C PHE A 186 -14.45 7.39 10.73
N LYS A 187 -15.40 8.11 10.14
CA LYS A 187 -16.50 8.77 10.86
C LYS A 187 -17.76 8.76 10.02
N HIS A 188 -18.78 8.07 10.50
CA HIS A 188 -20.02 7.86 9.76
C HIS A 188 -21.23 7.87 10.70
N ARG A 189 -22.32 8.48 10.25
CA ARG A 189 -23.59 8.54 11.00
C ARG A 189 -24.54 7.45 10.48
N CYS A 190 -24.68 6.39 11.25
CA CYS A 190 -25.60 5.31 10.93
C CYS A 190 -27.03 5.62 11.40
N PHE A 191 -28.03 5.23 10.62
CA PHE A 191 -29.43 5.36 11.03
C PHE A 191 -29.77 4.37 12.15
N ARG A 192 -30.20 4.89 13.31
CA ARG A 192 -30.69 4.06 14.41
C ARG A 192 -32.11 3.60 14.11
N GLN A 193 -32.33 2.29 13.96
CA GLN A 193 -33.71 1.78 13.93
C GLN A 193 -34.39 2.07 15.27
N THR A 194 -35.53 2.74 15.21
CA THR A 194 -36.35 3.19 16.35
C THR A 194 -37.03 2.04 17.11
N LYS A 195 -37.03 0.82 16.57
CA LYS A 195 -37.55 -0.36 17.28
C LYS A 195 -36.68 -0.65 18.50
N ARG A 196 -37.28 -0.50 19.67
CA ARG A 196 -36.76 -0.59 21.04
C ARG A 196 -36.17 -1.99 21.33
N SER A 197 -35.10 -2.37 20.64
CA SER A 197 -34.37 -3.61 20.92
C SER A 197 -33.62 -3.45 22.24
N ALA A 198 -33.86 -4.37 23.17
CA ALA A 198 -33.18 -4.42 24.46
C ALA A 198 -31.63 -4.42 24.34
N ARG A 199 -31.08 -4.80 23.17
CA ARG A 199 -29.64 -4.91 22.94
C ARG A 199 -28.95 -3.69 22.29
N LYS A 200 -29.63 -2.56 22.07
CA LYS A 200 -29.06 -1.33 21.45
C LYS A 200 -28.17 -1.62 20.22
N ILE A 201 -28.62 -2.52 19.34
CA ILE A 201 -27.91 -2.88 18.11
C ILE A 201 -28.07 -1.74 17.10
N ILE A 202 -26.97 -1.38 16.42
CA ILE A 202 -26.95 -0.36 15.38
C ILE A 202 -26.56 -1.02 14.05
N ARG A 203 -27.34 -0.77 13.00
CA ARG A 203 -27.02 -1.19 11.63
C ARG A 203 -26.43 -0.01 10.90
N CYS A 204 -25.25 -0.20 10.33
CA CYS A 204 -24.54 0.81 9.60
C CYS A 204 -24.30 0.35 8.17
N ASN A 205 -24.73 1.16 7.20
CA ASN A 205 -24.50 0.90 5.79
C ASN A 205 -23.56 1.99 5.29
N VAL A 206 -22.38 1.60 4.84
CA VAL A 206 -21.36 2.54 4.36
C VAL A 206 -21.15 2.26 2.88
N GLU A 207 -21.45 3.24 2.04
CA GLU A 207 -21.38 3.11 0.59
C GLU A 207 -20.13 3.85 0.07
N PHE A 208 -19.30 3.13 -0.69
CA PHE A 208 -18.11 3.63 -1.35
C PHE A 208 -18.24 3.47 -2.86
N GLY A 209 -17.76 4.44 -3.62
CA GLY A 209 -17.73 4.37 -5.07
C GLY A 209 -16.74 5.36 -5.65
N SER A 210 -16.54 5.28 -6.95
CA SER A 210 -15.86 6.35 -7.68
C SER A 210 -16.67 7.65 -7.60
N TRP A 211 -15.99 8.78 -7.51
CA TRP A 211 -16.64 10.08 -7.61
C TRP A 211 -16.89 10.48 -9.06
N THR A 212 -15.99 10.13 -9.97
CA THR A 212 -15.96 10.64 -11.35
C THR A 212 -16.16 9.57 -12.42
N TYR A 213 -15.70 8.34 -12.21
CA TYR A 213 -15.72 7.28 -13.22
C TYR A 213 -16.99 6.44 -13.16
N ASP A 214 -17.56 6.20 -14.34
CA ASP A 214 -18.64 5.24 -14.54
C ASP A 214 -18.12 3.79 -14.62
N SER A 215 -19.05 2.85 -14.65
CA SER A 215 -18.79 1.41 -14.57
C SER A 215 -18.09 0.81 -15.79
N GLU A 216 -18.16 1.48 -16.95
CA GLU A 216 -17.48 1.02 -18.17
C GLU A 216 -16.00 1.42 -18.13
N ILE A 217 -15.70 2.63 -17.64
CA ILE A 217 -14.33 3.12 -17.49
C ILE A 217 -13.61 2.45 -16.32
N MET A 218 -14.27 2.37 -15.16
CA MET A 218 -13.69 1.78 -13.94
C MET A 218 -14.67 0.81 -13.28
N ASN A 219 -14.37 -0.48 -13.39
CA ASN A 219 -15.17 -1.53 -12.79
C ASN A 219 -14.75 -1.82 -11.35
N LEU A 220 -15.51 -1.29 -10.40
CA LEU A 220 -15.26 -1.47 -8.97
C LEU A 220 -15.76 -2.84 -8.46
N ASN A 221 -14.91 -3.59 -7.78
CA ASN A 221 -15.17 -4.93 -7.24
C ASN A 221 -14.66 -5.09 -5.81
N PHE A 222 -15.05 -6.16 -5.12
CA PHE A 222 -14.58 -6.44 -3.77
C PHE A 222 -13.11 -6.88 -3.76
N PHE A 223 -12.33 -6.33 -2.82
CA PHE A 223 -10.97 -6.78 -2.56
C PHE A 223 -10.94 -8.28 -2.22
N GLY A 224 -10.09 -9.03 -2.94
CA GLY A 224 -9.99 -10.49 -2.80
C GLY A 224 -11.28 -11.25 -3.14
N GLY A 225 -12.23 -10.64 -3.86
CA GLY A 225 -13.51 -11.27 -4.22
C GLY A 225 -14.46 -11.52 -3.05
N LYS A 226 -14.19 -10.96 -1.86
CA LYS A 226 -14.98 -11.22 -0.65
C LYS A 226 -16.02 -10.13 -0.42
N ALA A 227 -17.30 -10.49 -0.51
CA ALA A 227 -18.43 -9.62 -0.20
C ALA A 227 -18.66 -9.45 1.32
N SER A 228 -17.61 -9.12 2.06
CA SER A 228 -17.64 -8.89 3.51
C SER A 228 -16.56 -7.91 3.95
N VAL A 229 -16.70 -7.39 5.17
CA VAL A 229 -15.63 -6.60 5.80
C VAL A 229 -14.59 -7.56 6.36
N ASP A 230 -13.32 -7.28 6.10
CA ASP A 230 -12.22 -8.02 6.70
C ASP A 230 -12.09 -7.64 8.17
N THR A 231 -12.32 -8.59 9.07
CA THR A 231 -12.23 -8.36 10.52
C THR A 231 -10.96 -8.95 11.13
N SER A 232 -10.02 -9.46 10.33
CA SER A 232 -8.78 -10.06 10.82
C SER A 232 -7.90 -9.08 11.61
N THR A 233 -8.00 -7.79 11.28
CA THR A 233 -7.27 -6.70 11.96
C THR A 233 -8.02 -6.10 13.14
N TYR A 234 -9.24 -6.56 13.43
CA TYR A 234 -10.09 -5.93 14.43
C TYR A 234 -9.70 -6.38 15.84
N ASP A 235 -9.45 -5.42 16.73
CA ASP A 235 -9.16 -5.71 18.13
C ASP A 235 -10.47 -6.04 18.89
N PHE A 236 -10.79 -7.34 18.93
CA PHE A 236 -11.97 -7.85 19.63
C PHE A 236 -11.85 -7.78 21.15
N ASP A 237 -10.66 -7.59 21.71
CA ASP A 237 -10.39 -7.65 23.14
C ASP A 237 -10.52 -6.29 23.81
N PHE A 238 -10.10 -5.22 23.14
CA PHE A 238 -10.09 -3.89 23.73
C PHE A 238 -11.08 -2.93 23.09
N CYS A 239 -11.52 -3.15 21.85
CA CYS A 239 -12.40 -2.19 21.21
C CYS A 239 -13.76 -2.04 21.92
N PRO A 240 -14.26 -0.79 22.06
CA PRO A 240 -15.49 -0.49 22.79
C PRO A 240 -16.75 -0.91 22.02
N THR A 241 -16.62 -1.33 20.76
CA THR A 241 -17.72 -1.83 19.92
C THR A 241 -17.44 -3.28 19.53
N LYS A 242 -18.49 -4.08 19.36
CA LYS A 242 -18.41 -5.40 18.76
C LYS A 242 -19.08 -5.38 17.39
N ILE A 243 -18.42 -5.97 16.40
CA ILE A 243 -18.99 -6.28 15.09
C ILE A 243 -19.69 -7.64 15.22
N LEU A 244 -21.01 -7.65 15.08
CA LEU A 244 -21.83 -8.86 15.16
C LEU A 244 -22.03 -9.53 13.80
N GLN A 245 -22.01 -8.74 12.73
CA GLN A 245 -22.18 -9.19 11.36
C GLN A 245 -21.53 -8.18 10.43
N SER A 246 -20.85 -8.68 9.42
CA SER A 246 -20.26 -7.92 8.32
C SER A 246 -20.64 -8.58 6.99
N THR A 247 -21.47 -7.92 6.21
CA THR A 247 -21.74 -8.33 4.82
C THR A 247 -21.50 -7.14 3.90
N ALA A 248 -21.36 -7.39 2.60
CA ALA A 248 -21.24 -6.32 1.63
C ALA A 248 -22.06 -6.63 0.37
N THR A 249 -22.52 -5.59 -0.31
CA THR A 249 -23.28 -5.70 -1.57
C THR A 249 -22.68 -4.76 -2.62
N ARG A 250 -22.56 -5.25 -3.86
CA ARG A 250 -22.17 -4.43 -5.00
C ARG A 250 -23.44 -3.91 -5.65
N LYS A 251 -23.52 -2.60 -5.86
CA LYS A 251 -24.70 -1.92 -6.40
C LYS A 251 -24.32 -1.19 -7.68
N VAL A 252 -25.16 -1.32 -8.70
CA VAL A 252 -25.08 -0.54 -9.93
C VAL A 252 -26.22 0.48 -9.87
N LYS A 253 -25.89 1.76 -9.99
CA LYS A 253 -26.85 2.86 -10.00
C LYS A 253 -26.79 3.58 -11.34
N LYS A 254 -27.90 3.60 -12.06
CA LYS A 254 -28.08 4.51 -13.18
C LYS A 254 -28.56 5.85 -12.63
N ILE A 255 -27.90 6.93 -13.00
CA ILE A 255 -28.33 8.28 -12.63
C ILE A 255 -29.38 8.72 -13.64
N GLU A 256 -30.52 9.19 -13.16
CA GLU A 256 -31.59 9.68 -14.02
C GLU A 256 -31.09 10.87 -14.87
N GLY A 257 -31.40 10.84 -16.16
CA GLY A 257 -30.88 11.83 -17.13
C GLY A 257 -29.45 11.59 -17.60
N TYR A 258 -28.71 10.61 -17.06
CA TYR A 258 -27.38 10.24 -17.54
C TYR A 258 -27.36 8.84 -18.17
N PRO A 259 -26.66 8.65 -19.30
CA PRO A 259 -26.64 7.37 -20.00
C PRO A 259 -25.82 6.30 -19.25
N LYS A 260 -24.83 6.74 -18.46
CA LYS A 260 -23.86 5.88 -17.80
C LYS A 260 -24.33 5.38 -16.43
N SER A 261 -23.84 4.19 -16.07
CA SER A 261 -24.11 3.57 -14.78
C SER A 261 -22.88 3.68 -13.89
N TYR A 262 -23.09 3.84 -12.58
CA TYR A 262 -22.03 3.93 -11.59
C TYR A 262 -22.08 2.73 -10.66
N VAL A 263 -20.92 2.25 -10.24
CA VAL A 263 -20.81 1.12 -9.32
C VAL A 263 -20.41 1.62 -7.93
N SER A 264 -21.07 1.09 -6.92
CA SER A 264 -20.72 1.31 -5.52
C SER A 264 -20.70 -0.01 -4.75
N LEU A 265 -19.91 -0.05 -3.67
CA LEU A 265 -19.85 -1.14 -2.71
C LEU A 265 -20.44 -0.66 -1.39
N ILE A 266 -21.45 -1.37 -0.89
CA ILE A 266 -22.11 -1.07 0.37
C ILE A 266 -21.67 -2.10 1.40
N PHE A 267 -21.00 -1.65 2.46
CA PHE A 267 -20.63 -2.48 3.60
C PHE A 267 -21.69 -2.37 4.69
N HIS A 268 -22.30 -3.49 5.04
CA HIS A 268 -23.33 -3.62 6.06
C HIS A 268 -22.70 -4.14 7.36
N LEU A 269 -22.64 -3.27 8.36
CA LEU A 269 -22.11 -3.55 9.69
C LEU A 269 -23.23 -3.59 10.72
N LYS A 270 -23.30 -4.68 11.49
CA LYS A 270 -24.17 -4.77 12.67
C LYS A 270 -23.32 -4.61 13.92
N LEU A 271 -23.49 -3.48 14.60
CA LEU A 271 -22.62 -3.04 15.69
C LEU A 271 -23.37 -3.04 17.02
N VAL A 272 -22.63 -3.29 18.11
CA VAL A 272 -23.15 -3.14 19.48
C VAL A 272 -22.04 -2.62 20.41
N LYS A 273 -22.39 -1.73 21.34
CA LYS A 273 -21.45 -1.25 22.36
C LYS A 273 -21.08 -2.38 23.34
N ARG A 274 -19.78 -2.55 23.62
CA ARG A 274 -19.27 -3.48 24.63
C ARG A 274 -19.91 -3.16 25.99
N GLY A 275 -20.33 -4.19 26.73
CA GLY A 275 -20.99 -4.04 28.03
C GLY A 275 -22.49 -3.73 28.01
N ALA A 276 -23.10 -3.45 26.85
CA ALA A 276 -24.55 -3.19 26.75
C ALA A 276 -25.41 -4.37 27.26
N GLY A 277 -24.90 -5.60 27.21
CA GLY A 277 -25.58 -6.80 27.71
C GLY A 277 -25.42 -7.08 29.22
N LYS A 278 -24.46 -6.46 29.91
CA LYS A 278 -24.23 -6.72 31.36
C LYS A 278 -25.22 -5.93 32.25
N ARG A 279 -25.66 -4.75 31.80
CA ARG A 279 -26.57 -3.88 32.58
C ARG A 279 -27.99 -4.45 32.73
N LEU A 280 -28.44 -5.30 31.80
CA LEU A 280 -29.76 -5.95 31.84
C LEU A 280 -29.80 -7.17 32.77
N LYS A 281 -28.67 -7.87 32.99
CA LYS A 281 -28.60 -8.99 33.96
C LYS A 281 -28.62 -8.51 35.42
N GLY A 282 -28.16 -7.29 35.70
CA GLY A 282 -28.19 -6.69 37.04
C GLY A 282 -29.55 -6.11 37.44
N LEU A 283 -30.37 -5.65 36.48
CA LEU A 283 -31.71 -5.12 36.74
C LEU A 283 -32.76 -6.22 37.00
N ARG A 284 -32.53 -7.43 36.48
CA ARG A 284 -33.43 -8.58 36.70
C ARG A 284 -33.28 -9.23 38.08
N LYS A 285 -32.26 -8.84 38.86
CA LYS A 285 -32.01 -9.30 40.25
C LYS A 285 -32.44 -8.29 41.33
N LYS A 286 -32.98 -7.11 40.95
CA LYS A 286 -33.37 -6.04 41.90
C LYS A 286 -34.88 -5.75 41.93
N GLY A 287 -35.72 -6.68 41.49
CA GLY A 287 -37.17 -6.59 41.63
C GLY A 287 -37.73 -7.92 42.08
N PHE A 288 -38.61 -7.88 43.09
CA PHE A 288 -39.29 -8.98 43.77
C PHE A 288 -38.52 -9.62 44.94
N TYR A 289 -38.53 -8.93 46.08
CA TYR A 289 -39.12 -9.44 47.33
C TYR A 289 -39.59 -8.24 48.16
N LYS A 290 -40.88 -7.91 48.07
CA LYS A 290 -41.62 -7.13 49.08
C LYS A 290 -43.06 -7.66 49.16
N SER A 291 -43.31 -8.32 50.30
CA SER A 291 -44.52 -8.54 51.11
C SER A 291 -45.78 -9.28 50.60
N ALA A 292 -46.46 -9.82 51.62
CA ALA A 292 -47.80 -10.44 51.71
C ALA A 292 -47.84 -11.94 51.34
N ASN A 293 -48.25 -12.88 52.21
CA ASN A 293 -48.87 -12.87 53.54
C ASN A 293 -48.32 -14.04 54.36
#